data_AF-A0A1I8C7A4-F1
#
_entry.id   AF-A0A1I8C7A4-F1
#
_cell.length_a   1.000
_cell.length_b   1.000
_cell.length_c   1.000
_cell.angle_alpha   90.00
_cell.angle_beta   90.00
_cell.angle_gamma   90.00
#
_symmetry.space_group_name_H-M   'P 1'
#
loop_
_entity.id
_entity.type
_entity.pdbx_description
1 polymer ?
#
loop_
_entity_poly.entity_id
_entity_poly.type
_entity_poly.pdbx_seq_one_letter_code
_entity_poly.pdbx_strand_id
1 'polypeptide(L)'
;MSKFVIILALTILCVANIYASIDCDICHQIIQTAESHFKKGEPESTLLGDLVAQCKVIGATYGQQATSVCLKTVQQNINKIYQHFNDGMTPCTFCRAAQSCTTADTCVDSFLKL
;
A
#
# COMPACT_ATOMS: atom_id res chain seq x y z
N MET A 1 20.47 22.88 -34.82
CA MET A 1 19.15 23.16 -34.20
C MET A 1 18.33 21.89 -33.95
N SER A 2 18.28 20.92 -34.88
CA SER A 2 17.53 19.66 -34.71
C SER A 2 18.03 18.74 -33.56
N LYS A 3 19.32 18.80 -33.20
CA LYS A 3 19.93 17.95 -32.14
C LYS A 3 19.42 18.25 -30.73
N PHE A 4 19.05 19.50 -30.44
CA PHE A 4 18.54 19.90 -29.11
C PHE A 4 17.07 19.49 -28.91
N VAL A 5 16.30 19.43 -29.99
CA VAL A 5 14.89 18.98 -29.97
C VAL A 5 14.80 17.49 -29.67
N ILE A 6 15.73 16.68 -30.19
CA ILE A 6 15.79 15.24 -29.94
C ILE A 6 16.17 14.95 -28.48
N ILE A 7 17.09 15.73 -27.89
CA ILE A 7 17.51 15.59 -26.49
C ILE A 7 16.36 15.94 -25.54
N LEU A 8 15.59 16.99 -25.84
CA LEU A 8 14.40 17.39 -25.07
C LEU A 8 13.28 16.34 -25.13
N ALA A 9 13.07 15.70 -26.28
CA ALA A 9 12.08 14.62 -26.43
C ALA A 9 12.46 13.35 -25.65
N LEU A 10 13.76 13.02 -25.58
CA LEU A 10 14.25 11.86 -24.81
C LEU A 10 14.12 12.05 -23.29
N THR A 11 14.26 13.28 -22.79
CA THR A 11 14.07 13.57 -21.35
C THR A 11 12.60 13.48 -20.91
N ILE A 12 11.64 13.74 -21.81
CA ILE A 12 10.21 13.71 -21.49
C ILE A 12 9.66 12.28 -21.46
N LEU A 13 10.29 11.33 -22.18
CA LEU A 13 9.93 9.90 -22.15
C LEU A 13 10.34 9.16 -20.86
N CYS A 14 11.16 9.78 -19.99
CA CYS A 14 11.54 9.20 -18.70
C CYS A 14 10.59 9.54 -17.55
N VAL A 15 9.56 10.37 -17.78
CA VAL A 15 8.54 10.66 -16.75
C VAL A 15 7.41 9.63 -16.88
N ALA A 16 7.74 8.36 -16.72
CA ALA A 16 6.72 7.33 -16.56
C ALA A 16 6.02 7.56 -15.21
N ASN A 17 4.73 7.94 -15.30
CA ASN A 17 3.73 8.09 -14.25
C ASN A 17 4.18 7.67 -12.83
N ILE A 18 4.66 8.64 -12.06
CA ILE A 18 5.08 8.48 -10.65
C ILE A 18 3.87 8.56 -9.69
N TYR A 19 2.64 8.42 -10.20
CA TYR A 19 1.43 8.53 -9.38
C TYR A 19 0.92 7.14 -9.04
N ALA A 20 1.09 6.73 -7.79
CA ALA A 20 0.25 5.70 -7.22
C ALA A 20 -1.17 6.27 -7.01
N SER A 21 -2.17 5.45 -7.29
CA SER A 21 -3.55 5.74 -6.93
C SER A 21 -3.70 5.79 -5.41
N ILE A 22 -4.64 6.61 -4.93
CA ILE A 22 -4.94 6.75 -3.50
C ILE A 22 -5.26 5.39 -2.86
N ASP A 23 -5.95 4.50 -3.60
CA ASP A 23 -6.26 3.15 -3.13
C ASP A 23 -5.01 2.30 -2.93
N CYS A 24 -4.01 2.46 -3.79
CA CYS A 24 -2.74 1.76 -3.71
C CYS A 24 -1.89 2.27 -2.53
N ASP A 25 -1.82 3.59 -2.33
CA ASP A 25 -1.10 4.21 -1.21
C ASP A 25 -1.71 3.81 0.14
N ILE A 26 -3.04 3.82 0.25
CA ILE A 26 -3.76 3.40 1.46
C ILE A 26 -3.48 1.92 1.75
N CYS A 27 -3.58 1.06 0.73
CA CYS A 27 -3.30 -0.36 0.92
C CYS A 27 -1.86 -0.58 1.39
N HIS A 28 -0.90 0.08 0.74
CA HIS A 28 0.52 -0.07 1.05
C HIS A 28 0.83 0.34 2.50
N GLN A 29 0.33 1.51 2.92
CA GLN A 29 0.49 2.00 4.30
C GLN A 29 -0.11 1.05 5.34
N ILE A 30 -1.29 0.50 5.07
CA ILE A 30 -1.96 -0.44 5.98
C ILE A 30 -1.10 -1.70 6.14
N ILE A 31 -0.65 -2.31 5.05
CA ILE A 31 0.11 -3.56 5.11
C ILE A 31 1.49 -3.33 5.71
N GLN A 32 2.20 -2.27 5.33
CA GLN A 32 3.51 -1.95 5.89
C GLN A 32 3.44 -1.71 7.41
N THR A 33 2.42 -0.99 7.87
CA THR A 33 2.27 -0.74 9.31
C THR A 33 1.80 -1.99 10.03
N ALA A 34 1.01 -2.84 9.38
CA ALA A 34 0.67 -4.14 9.94
C ALA A 34 1.90 -5.08 10.01
N GLU A 35 2.80 -5.08 9.03
CA GLU A 35 4.08 -5.82 9.09
C GLU A 35 5.01 -5.34 10.22
N SER A 36 5.01 -4.04 10.53
CA SER A 36 5.88 -3.51 11.59
C SER A 36 5.35 -3.80 13.00
N HIS A 37 4.02 -3.95 13.14
CA HIS A 37 3.37 -4.23 14.42
C HIS A 37 3.13 -5.74 14.65
N PHE A 38 2.82 -6.49 13.59
CA PHE A 38 2.49 -7.90 13.68
C PHE A 38 3.74 -8.77 13.59
N LYS A 39 3.99 -9.56 14.64
CA LYS A 39 5.08 -10.55 14.64
C LYS A 39 4.54 -11.91 14.21
N LYS A 40 5.30 -12.62 13.36
CA LYS A 40 4.97 -13.99 12.94
C LYS A 40 4.68 -14.88 14.16
N GLY A 41 3.47 -15.44 14.20
CA GLY A 41 2.98 -16.27 15.30
C GLY A 41 2.06 -15.56 16.30
N GLU A 42 1.79 -14.26 16.14
CA GLU A 42 0.79 -13.57 16.94
C GLU A 42 -0.65 -13.97 16.56
N PRO A 43 -1.61 -13.93 17.50
CA PRO A 43 -3.01 -14.24 17.23
C PRO A 43 -3.64 -13.28 16.22
N GLU A 44 -4.49 -13.79 15.34
CA GLU A 44 -5.24 -13.00 14.35
C GLU A 44 -6.08 -11.88 14.98
N SER A 45 -6.58 -12.09 16.20
CA SER A 45 -7.33 -11.08 16.95
C SER A 45 -6.50 -9.84 17.28
N THR A 46 -5.20 -10.00 17.53
CA THR A 46 -4.28 -8.90 17.80
C THR A 46 -4.07 -8.08 16.54
N LEU A 47 -3.82 -8.74 15.42
CA LEU A 47 -3.67 -8.11 14.12
C LEU A 47 -4.90 -7.27 13.73
N LEU A 48 -6.10 -7.84 13.89
CA LEU A 48 -7.34 -7.14 13.57
C LEU A 48 -7.47 -5.86 14.40
N GLY A 49 -7.11 -5.90 15.68
CA GLY A 49 -7.11 -4.74 16.56
C GLY A 49 -6.19 -3.62 16.07
N ASP A 50 -4.97 -3.97 15.67
CA ASP A 50 -3.96 -3.02 15.20
C ASP A 50 -4.34 -2.38 13.86
N LEU A 51 -4.85 -3.18 12.93
CA LEU A 51 -5.37 -2.71 11.64
C LEU A 51 -6.56 -1.76 11.81
N VAL A 52 -7.49 -2.09 12.72
CA VAL A 52 -8.62 -1.21 13.06
C VAL A 52 -8.13 0.11 13.67
N ALA A 53 -7.10 0.08 14.51
CA ALA A 53 -6.49 1.29 15.06
C ALA A 53 -5.85 2.16 13.96
N GLN A 54 -5.14 1.57 13.01
CA GLN A 54 -4.60 2.28 11.85
C GLN A 54 -5.67 2.90 10.98
N CYS A 55 -6.78 2.21 10.72
CA CYS A 55 -7.88 2.79 9.96
C CYS A 55 -8.42 4.07 10.59
N LYS A 56 -8.37 4.20 11.92
CA LYS A 56 -8.74 5.44 12.61
C LYS A 56 -7.71 6.54 12.39
N VAL A 57 -6.42 6.22 12.37
CA VAL A 57 -5.33 7.17 12.07
C VAL A 57 -5.47 7.68 10.63
N ILE A 58 -5.66 6.78 9.66
CA ILE A 58 -5.95 7.12 8.26
C ILE A 58 -7.19 8.02 8.17
N GLY A 59 -8.23 7.70 8.93
CA GLY A 59 -9.43 8.52 9.05
C GLY A 59 -9.19 9.94 9.55
N ALA A 60 -8.27 10.11 10.50
CA ALA A 60 -7.88 11.43 11.00
C ALA A 60 -7.13 12.24 9.94
N THR A 61 -6.37 11.58 9.06
CA THR A 61 -5.60 12.23 7.99
C THR A 61 -6.43 12.53 6.74
N TYR A 62 -7.26 11.60 6.30
CA TYR A 62 -7.95 11.64 5.00
C TYR A 62 -9.49 11.79 5.12
N GLY A 63 -10.02 11.84 6.34
CA GLY A 63 -11.44 12.01 6.62
C GLY A 63 -12.21 10.70 6.85
N GLN A 64 -13.44 10.83 7.33
CA GLN A 64 -14.28 9.69 7.76
C GLN A 64 -14.54 8.65 6.67
N GLN A 65 -14.60 9.07 5.41
CA GLN A 65 -14.79 8.15 4.28
C GLN A 65 -13.60 7.20 4.13
N ALA A 66 -12.37 7.68 4.36
CA ALA A 66 -11.18 6.85 4.33
C ALA A 66 -11.18 5.81 5.47
N THR A 67 -11.70 6.17 6.66
CA THR A 67 -11.92 5.22 7.75
C THR A 67 -12.83 4.07 7.30
N SER A 68 -13.98 4.39 6.70
CA SER A 68 -14.96 3.39 6.29
C SER A 68 -14.41 2.46 5.20
N VAL A 69 -13.70 3.01 4.22
CA VAL A 69 -13.03 2.22 3.17
C VAL A 69 -11.96 1.33 3.79
N CYS A 70 -11.10 1.86 4.65
CA CYS A 70 -10.05 1.09 5.33
C CYS A 70 -10.64 -0.06 6.15
N LEU A 71 -11.63 0.21 7.00
CA LEU A 71 -12.25 -0.82 7.85
C LEU A 71 -12.91 -1.92 7.01
N LYS A 72 -13.58 -1.55 5.92
CA LYS A 72 -14.17 -2.52 5.00
C LYS A 72 -13.08 -3.40 4.36
N THR A 73 -11.99 -2.79 3.89
CA THR A 73 -10.87 -3.51 3.29
C THR A 73 -10.21 -4.46 4.28
N VAL A 74 -9.96 -4.02 5.51
CA VAL A 74 -9.40 -4.85 6.59
C VAL A 74 -10.32 -6.04 6.88
N GLN A 75 -11.61 -5.80 7.13
CA GLN A 75 -12.55 -6.86 7.48
C GLN A 75 -12.73 -7.89 6.35
N GLN A 76 -12.72 -7.45 5.09
CA GLN A 76 -12.89 -8.33 3.94
C GLN A 76 -11.64 -9.13 3.60
N ASN A 77 -10.46 -8.68 4.06
CA ASN A 77 -9.19 -9.29 3.70
C ASN A 77 -8.37 -9.80 4.89
N ILE A 78 -8.87 -9.74 6.14
CA ILE A 78 -8.09 -10.10 7.33
C ILE A 78 -7.44 -11.49 7.24
N ASN A 79 -8.17 -12.49 6.75
CA ASN A 79 -7.64 -13.84 6.53
C ASN A 79 -6.47 -13.86 5.53
N LYS A 80 -6.57 -13.06 4.45
CA LYS A 80 -5.53 -12.95 3.42
C LYS A 80 -4.33 -12.17 3.94
N ILE A 81 -4.57 -11.14 4.76
CA ILE A 81 -3.52 -10.35 5.42
C ILE A 81 -2.77 -11.25 6.42
N TYR A 82 -3.47 -12.11 7.15
CA TYR A 82 -2.84 -13.08 8.06
C TYR A 82 -1.99 -14.12 7.30
N GLN A 83 -2.51 -14.65 6.19
CA GLN A 83 -1.75 -15.54 5.30
C GLN A 83 -0.52 -14.84 4.72
N HIS A 84 -0.65 -13.58 4.30
CA HIS A 84 0.44 -12.74 3.80
C HIS A 84 1.61 -12.66 4.78
N PHE A 85 1.35 -12.46 6.08
CA PHE A 85 2.42 -12.44 7.08
C PHE A 85 3.09 -13.80 7.28
N ASN A 86 2.35 -14.89 7.15
CA ASN A 86 2.92 -16.23 7.26
C ASN A 86 3.82 -16.56 6.08
N ASP A 87 3.38 -16.14 4.89
CA ASP A 87 4.04 -16.38 3.60
C ASP A 87 5.18 -15.38 3.32
N GLY A 88 5.25 -14.27 4.07
CA GLY A 88 6.31 -13.26 3.94
C GLY A 88 6.26 -12.49 2.62
N MET A 89 5.07 -12.33 2.05
CA MET A 89 4.87 -11.48 0.87
C MET A 89 5.18 -10.02 1.21
N THR A 90 5.44 -9.18 0.21
CA THR A 90 5.69 -7.74 0.41
C THR A 90 4.41 -6.91 0.27
N PRO A 91 4.31 -5.71 0.88
CA PRO A 91 3.11 -4.89 0.82
C PRO A 91 2.59 -4.63 -0.61
N CYS A 92 3.45 -4.32 -1.57
CA CYS A 92 3.04 -4.13 -2.97
C CYS A 92 2.52 -5.41 -3.62
N THR A 93 3.11 -6.56 -3.30
CA THR A 93 2.65 -7.86 -3.80
C THR A 93 1.24 -8.15 -3.31
N PHE A 94 0.98 -7.89 -2.02
CA PHE A 94 -0.36 -7.99 -1.45
C PHE A 94 -1.34 -7.05 -2.11
N CYS A 95 -1.01 -5.77 -2.22
CA CYS A 95 -1.93 -4.75 -2.71
C CYS A 95 -2.29 -4.95 -4.20
N ARG A 96 -1.38 -5.56 -4.98
CA ARG A 96 -1.69 -6.03 -6.33
C ARG A 96 -2.62 -7.24 -6.33
N ALA A 97 -2.37 -8.23 -5.46
CA ALA A 97 -3.25 -9.40 -5.31
C ALA A 97 -4.66 -9.02 -4.81
N ALA A 98 -4.75 -7.99 -3.96
CA ALA A 98 -5.99 -7.40 -3.47
C ALA A 98 -6.67 -6.46 -4.49
N GLN A 99 -6.05 -6.24 -5.65
CA GLN A 99 -6.52 -5.34 -6.71
C GLN A 99 -6.65 -3.87 -6.29
N SER A 100 -6.01 -3.48 -5.18
CA SER A 100 -5.90 -2.08 -4.73
C SER A 100 -4.78 -1.32 -5.44
N CYS A 101 -3.80 -2.05 -5.98
CA CYS A 101 -2.78 -1.53 -6.89
C CYS A 101 -2.86 -2.26 -8.23
N THR A 102 -2.67 -1.52 -9.31
CA THR A 102 -2.44 -2.01 -10.67
C THR A 102 -0.95 -2.08 -10.98
N THR A 103 -0.60 -2.63 -12.15
CA THR A 103 0.79 -2.58 -12.64
C THR A 103 1.23 -1.19 -13.10
N ALA A 104 0.30 -0.25 -13.25
CA ALA A 104 0.60 1.14 -13.58
C ALA A 104 0.93 1.99 -12.34
N ASP A 105 0.57 1.51 -11.14
CA ASP A 105 0.88 2.20 -9.88
C ASP A 105 2.36 2.04 -9.52
N THR A 106 2.97 3.16 -9.11
CA THR A 106 4.34 3.17 -8.57
C THR A 106 4.31 2.70 -7.12
N CYS A 107 4.02 1.41 -6.93
CA CYS A 107 4.13 0.79 -5.61
C CYS A 107 5.58 0.36 -5.38
N VAL A 108 6.24 0.97 -4.41
CA VAL A 108 7.64 0.66 -4.07
C VAL A 108 7.69 0.16 -2.63
N ASP A 109 8.06 -1.11 -2.46
CA ASP A 109 8.37 -1.69 -1.14
C ASP A 109 9.72 -1.12 -0.65
N SER A 110 9.70 0.13 -0.20
CA SER A 110 10.87 0.74 0.39
C SER A 110 11.04 0.19 1.81
N PHE A 111 12.07 -0.64 2.01
CA PHE A 111 12.59 -1.11 3.29
C PHE A 111 13.14 0.03 4.19
N LEU A 112 12.55 1.23 4.14
CA LEU A 112 12.88 2.30 5.07
C LEU A 112 12.16 2.03 6.38
N LYS A 113 12.80 1.19 7.19
CA LYS A 113 12.84 1.37 8.64
C LYS A 113 13.22 2.84 8.90
N LEU A 114 12.24 3.69 9.13
CA LEU A 114 12.41 4.92 9.88
C LEU A 114 12.08 4.60 11.34
#